data_AF-W2JFL2-F1
#
_entry.id   AF-W2JFL2-F1
#
_cell.length_a   1.000
_cell.length_b   1.000
_cell.length_c   1.000
_cell.angle_alpha   90.00
_cell.angle_beta   90.00
_cell.angle_gamma   90.00
#
_symmetry.space_group_name_H-M   'P 1'
#
loop_
_entity.id
_entity.type
_entity.pdbx_description
1 polymer ?
#
loop_
_entity_poly.entity_id
_entity_poly.type
_entity_poly.pdbx_seq_one_letter_code
_entity_poly.pdbx_strand_id
1 'polypeptide(L)'
;MDVAVMKVFKDRVRSLYLYHHIENGFPSSPTDKRARISRIVAEAWNSIPQEVIVRSFVKTDIIPVVPRNVSGCFRVPAPKLRLYAMKSR
;
A
#
# COMPACT_ATOMS: atom_id res chain seq x y z
N MET A 1 -4.15 -3.73 10.31
CA MET A 1 -3.36 -2.49 10.43
C MET A 1 -3.96 -1.69 11.56
N ASP A 2 -3.14 -1.19 12.48
CA ASP A 2 -3.60 -0.44 13.65
C ASP A 2 -4.44 0.78 13.27
N VAL A 3 -5.48 1.04 14.05
CA VAL A 3 -6.46 2.11 13.81
C VAL A 3 -5.79 3.49 13.79
N ALA A 4 -4.75 3.72 14.59
CA ALA A 4 -4.06 5.00 14.62
C ALA A 4 -3.33 5.28 13.29
N VAL A 5 -2.70 4.25 12.70
CA VAL A 5 -2.04 4.39 11.38
C VAL A 5 -3.06 4.66 10.30
N MET A 6 -4.19 3.95 10.32
CA MET A 6 -5.27 4.18 9.37
C MET A 6 -5.89 5.58 9.51
N LYS A 7 -5.99 6.11 10.74
CA LYS A 7 -6.44 7.48 10.99
C LYS A 7 -5.47 8.50 10.37
N VAL A 8 -4.17 8.37 10.67
CA VAL A 8 -3.13 9.27 10.11
C VAL A 8 -3.13 9.23 8.58
N PHE A 9 -3.24 8.05 7.99
CA PHE A 9 -3.36 7.88 6.55
C PHE A 9 -4.58 8.63 5.97
N LYS A 10 -5.78 8.40 6.52
CA LYS A 10 -7.01 9.04 6.05
C LYS A 10 -6.96 10.55 6.21
N ASP A 11 -6.42 11.04 7.32
CA ASP A 11 -6.25 12.47 7.57
C ASP A 11 -5.30 13.08 6.52
N ARG A 12 -4.20 12.40 6.17
CA ARG A 12 -3.29 12.85 5.11
C ARG A 12 -3.93 12.86 3.72
N VAL A 13 -4.67 11.80 3.36
CA VAL A 13 -5.42 11.74 2.09
C VAL A 13 -6.39 12.91 1.99
N ARG A 14 -7.13 13.19 3.07
CA ARG A 14 -8.07 14.33 3.12
C ARG A 14 -7.35 15.65 2.89
N SER A 15 -6.26 15.90 3.60
CA SER A 15 -5.51 17.16 3.47
C SER A 15 -4.94 17.35 2.06
N LEU A 16 -4.35 16.31 1.47
CA LEU A 16 -3.81 16.37 0.10
C LEU A 16 -4.91 16.61 -0.95
N TYR A 17 -6.07 15.95 -0.77
CA TYR A 17 -7.21 16.14 -1.66
C TYR A 17 -7.76 17.57 -1.59
N LEU A 18 -7.92 18.11 -0.36
CA LEU A 18 -8.41 19.48 -0.15
C LEU A 18 -7.42 20.50 -0.71
N TYR A 19 -6.13 20.39 -0.36
CA TYR A 19 -5.09 21.30 -0.85
C TYR A 19 -5.06 21.33 -2.38
N HIS A 20 -5.14 20.16 -3.02
CA HIS A 20 -5.17 20.07 -4.47
C HIS A 20 -6.35 20.83 -5.09
N HIS A 21 -7.55 20.75 -4.50
CA HIS A 21 -8.76 21.39 -5.03
C HIS A 21 -8.95 22.86 -4.61
N ILE A 22 -8.06 23.41 -3.77
CA ILE A 22 -8.02 24.87 -3.54
C ILE A 22 -7.52 25.59 -4.80
N GLU A 23 -6.50 25.02 -5.45
CA GLU A 23 -5.83 25.65 -6.60
C GLU A 23 -6.26 25.07 -7.95
N ASN A 24 -6.95 23.92 -7.96
CA ASN A 24 -7.29 23.20 -9.18
C ASN A 24 -8.78 22.85 -9.24
N GLY A 25 -9.35 22.89 -10.44
CA GLY A 25 -10.69 22.38 -10.70
C GLY A 25 -10.79 20.85 -10.55
N PHE A 26 -12.02 20.35 -10.50
CA PHE A 26 -12.28 18.92 -10.48
C PHE A 26 -11.87 18.24 -11.80
N PRO A 27 -11.48 16.94 -11.77
CA PRO A 27 -11.12 16.20 -12.97
C PRO A 27 -12.30 16.13 -13.96
N SER A 28 -12.02 16.35 -15.25
CA SER A 28 -13.03 16.29 -16.32
C SER A 28 -13.29 14.87 -16.84
N SER A 29 -12.40 13.92 -16.55
CA SER A 29 -12.55 12.52 -16.98
C SER A 29 -12.38 11.51 -15.83
N PRO A 30 -13.00 10.32 -15.93
CA PRO A 30 -12.77 9.24 -14.97
C PRO A 30 -11.30 8.80 -14.89
N THR A 31 -10.55 8.88 -15.99
CA THR A 31 -9.13 8.51 -16.03
C THR A 31 -8.30 9.49 -15.22
N ASP A 32 -8.51 10.80 -15.40
CA ASP A 32 -7.81 11.83 -14.63
C ASP A 32 -8.17 11.76 -13.16
N LYS A 33 -9.45 11.49 -12.85
CA LYS A 33 -9.90 11.25 -11.47
C LYS A 33 -9.15 10.09 -10.84
N ARG A 34 -9.04 8.94 -11.52
CA ARG A 34 -8.30 7.77 -11.01
C ARG A 34 -6.82 8.09 -10.83
N ALA A 35 -6.17 8.68 -11.83
CA ALA A 35 -4.77 9.05 -11.76
C ALA A 35 -4.47 9.99 -10.58
N ARG A 36 -5.33 11.00 -10.37
CA ARG A 36 -5.21 11.94 -9.25
C ARG A 36 -5.39 11.25 -7.89
N ILE A 37 -6.44 10.45 -7.73
CA ILE A 37 -6.70 9.71 -6.48
C ILE A 37 -5.54 8.77 -6.18
N SER A 38 -5.05 8.02 -7.18
CA SER A 38 -3.90 7.12 -7.02
C SER A 38 -2.65 7.87 -6.55
N ARG A 39 -2.37 9.04 -7.12
CA ARG A 39 -1.23 9.87 -6.70
C ARG A 39 -1.37 10.35 -5.25
N ILE A 40 -2.56 10.84 -4.87
CA ILE A 40 -2.84 11.28 -3.49
C ILE A 40 -2.66 10.13 -2.50
N VAL A 41 -3.19 8.94 -2.83
CA VAL A 41 -3.06 7.75 -1.99
C VAL A 41 -1.61 7.32 -1.85
N ALA A 42 -0.84 7.31 -2.95
CA ALA A 42 0.57 6.96 -2.92
C ALA A 42 1.39 7.96 -2.07
N GLU A 43 1.15 9.26 -2.24
CA GLU A 43 1.82 10.30 -1.48
C GLU A 43 1.47 10.24 0.02
N ALA A 44 0.19 9.99 0.35
CA ALA A 44 -0.22 9.78 1.73
C ALA A 44 0.50 8.58 2.36
N TRP A 45 0.62 7.45 1.64
CA TRP A 45 1.37 6.29 2.13
C TRP A 45 2.86 6.57 2.33
N ASN A 46 3.49 7.23 1.36
CA ASN A 46 4.92 7.57 1.43
C ASN A 46 5.25 8.54 2.58
N SER A 47 4.27 9.30 3.07
CA SER A 47 4.45 10.20 4.21
C SER A 47 4.43 9.50 5.58
N ILE A 48 3.99 8.23 5.64
CA ILE A 48 3.94 7.47 6.89
C ILE A 48 5.25 6.69 7.04
N PRO A 49 5.98 6.86 8.17
CA PRO A 49 7.21 6.11 8.39
C PRO A 49 7.00 4.60 8.34
N GLN A 50 7.90 3.88 7.68
CA GLN A 50 7.80 2.43 7.49
C GLN A 50 7.75 1.69 8.83
N GLU A 51 8.44 2.20 9.86
CA GLU A 51 8.48 1.62 11.20
C GLU A 51 7.09 1.64 11.85
N VAL A 52 6.32 2.71 11.61
CA VAL A 52 4.95 2.86 12.11
C VAL A 52 4.03 1.85 11.44
N ILE A 53 4.19 1.64 10.13
CA ILE A 53 3.45 0.63 9.38
C ILE A 53 3.76 -0.77 9.91
N VAL A 54 5.05 -1.12 10.07
CA VAL A 54 5.45 -2.44 10.59
C VAL A 54 4.92 -2.67 12.01
N ARG A 55 5.13 -1.71 12.92
CA ARG A 55 4.60 -1.79 14.30
C ARG A 55 3.09 -1.97 14.34
N SER A 56 2.37 -1.29 13.44
CA SER A 56 0.91 -1.40 13.36
C SER A 56 0.43 -2.79 12.99
N PHE A 57 1.15 -3.48 12.10
CA PHE A 57 0.79 -4.84 11.73
C PHE A 57 1.12 -5.82 12.86
N VAL A 58 2.26 -5.64 13.55
CA VAL A 58 2.63 -6.45 14.74
C VAL A 58 1.55 -6.31 15.81
N LYS A 59 1.16 -5.07 16.14
CA LYS A 59 0.17 -4.80 17.19
C LYS A 59 -1.22 -5.37 16.87
N THR A 60 -1.57 -5.49 15.61
CA THR A 60 -2.85 -6.09 15.19
C THR A 60 -2.79 -7.59 14.97
N ASP A 61 -1.66 -8.25 15.28
CA ASP A 61 -1.40 -9.66 14.98
C ASP A 61 -1.64 -10.03 13.50
N ILE A 62 -1.51 -9.04 12.60
CA ILE A 62 -1.70 -9.20 11.14
C ILE A 62 -0.37 -9.48 10.43
N ILE A 63 0.79 -9.29 11.08
CA ILE A 63 2.03 -9.87 10.56
C ILE A 63 1.97 -11.38 10.79
N PRO A 64 1.95 -12.22 9.74
CA PRO A 64 2.33 -13.60 9.95
C PRO A 64 3.81 -13.57 10.34
N VAL A 65 4.16 -14.21 11.45
CA VAL A 65 5.54 -14.42 11.92
C VAL A 65 6.26 -15.35 10.94
N VAL A 66 6.30 -14.99 9.65
CA VAL A 66 7.03 -15.70 8.61
C VAL A 66 8.51 -15.48 8.90
N PRO A 67 9.32 -16.55 8.92
CA PRO A 67 10.76 -16.44 9.12
C PRO A 67 11.36 -15.41 8.17
N ARG A 68 11.93 -14.35 8.73
CA ARG A 68 12.72 -13.38 7.97
C ARG A 68 14.12 -13.95 7.74
N ASN A 69 14.76 -13.57 6.65
CA ASN A 69 16.19 -13.85 6.47
C ASN A 69 17.03 -12.90 7.33
N VAL A 70 18.35 -13.11 7.33
CA VAL A 70 19.32 -12.27 8.08
C VAL A 70 19.26 -10.78 7.70
N SER A 71 18.73 -10.45 6.53
CA SER A 71 18.53 -9.08 6.04
C SER A 71 17.14 -8.51 6.35
N GLY A 72 16.30 -9.23 7.12
CA GLY A 72 14.95 -8.78 7.49
C GLY A 72 13.89 -8.90 6.39
N CYS A 73 14.24 -9.46 5.22
CA CYS A 73 13.30 -9.71 4.13
C CYS A 73 12.46 -10.96 4.42
N PHE A 74 11.22 -10.98 3.91
CA PHE A 74 10.38 -12.17 3.97
C PHE A 74 11.04 -13.32 3.20
N ARG A 75 11.18 -14.50 3.83
CA ARG A 75 11.44 -15.74 3.07
C ARG A 75 10.16 -16.13 2.36
N VAL A 76 10.01 -15.72 1.11
CA VAL A 76 9.02 -16.31 0.20
C VAL A 76 9.68 -17.56 -0.37
N PRO A 77 9.20 -18.79 -0.08
CA PRO A 77 9.66 -19.97 -0.79
C PRO A 77 9.46 -19.72 -2.28
N ALA A 78 10.44 -20.06 -3.11
CA ALA A 78 10.28 -20.00 -4.55
C ALA A 78 8.96 -20.72 -4.91
N PRO A 79 8.08 -20.11 -5.74
CA PRO A 79 6.86 -20.77 -6.13
C PRO A 79 7.23 -22.13 -6.71
N LYS A 80 6.61 -23.21 -6.20
CA LYS A 80 6.72 -24.51 -6.85
C LYS A 80 6.11 -24.33 -8.24
N LEU A 81 6.96 -24.22 -9.26
CA LEU A 81 6.54 -24.31 -10.65
C LEU A 81 5.86 -25.67 -10.80
N ARG A 82 4.52 -25.68 -10.82
CA ARG A 82 3.78 -26.81 -11.36
C ARG A 82 4.06 -26.78 -12.86
N LEU A 83 5.03 -27.59 -13.30
CA LEU A 83 5.21 -27.92 -14.70
C LEU A 83 3.92 -28.56 -15.20
N TYR A 84 3.03 -27.75 -15.78
CA TYR A 84 2.00 -28.29 -16.66
C TYR A 84 2.73 -28.70 -17.94
N ALA A 85 2.97 -29.99 -18.09
CA ALA A 85 3.41 -30.56 -19.36
C ALA A 85 2.32 -30.28 -20.40
N MET A 86 2.56 -29.32 -21.30
CA MET A 86 1.80 -29.19 -22.54
C MET A 86 2.13 -30.41 -23.39
N LYS A 87 1.21 -31.39 -23.39
CA LYS A 87 1.23 -32.50 -24.35
C LYS A 87 0.62 -31.95 -25.65
N SER A 88 1.48 -31.50 -26.57
CA SER A 88 1.05 -31.19 -27.94
C SER A 88 0.48 -32.46 -28.58
N ARG A 89 -0.71 -32.32 -29.18
CA ARG A 89 -1.27 -33.30 -30.12
C ARG A 89 -0.59 -33.15 -31.47
#